data_AF-A0A8D2QFK2-F1
#
_entry.id   AF-A0A8D2QFK2-F1
#
_cell.length_a   1.000
_cell.length_b   1.000
_cell.length_c   1.000
_cell.angle_alpha   90.00
_cell.angle_beta   90.00
_cell.angle_gamma   90.00
#
_symmetry.space_group_name_H-M   'P 1'
#
loop_
_entity.id
_entity.type
_entity.pdbx_description
1 polymer ?
#
loop_
_entity_poly.entity_id
_entity_poly.type
_entity_poly.pdbx_seq_one_letter_code
_entity_poly.pdbx_strand_id
1 'polypeptide(L)'
;MQLSGKWFLVGMASRCSYLAEHSHQLEATTVTMTVLDGQSLAISTFRKLDRMCWEIRQHYLPAQAPGRFLLKGHRKSSKVDVVVGEADPSSFIILYYQKGRGISVKLYGRSSRVSDAVVDKFEQRARAVGLSQDVTYYFPTYGFCDSADEFHVLDALSSARLGSAMQTMLFSILGLALLGTLHAQDSIPVQADFQQDKLTGRWYSIGLASNSNWFKEKRHLMKMCTTIISTTAEGNLEVTSTYPKGDQCVTRNSLYTKTEQPGRYSYTSPRWGSKHNIHVVETNYEEYALVATQISKSTGPSTMVLLYSRTKELSPERLEMFTQFSRGQGLTDDEILILPQTDKCMADAA
;
A
#
# COMPACT_ATOMS: atom_id res chain seq x y z
N MET A 1 27.67 20.91 -17.74
CA MET A 1 27.49 20.41 -16.35
C MET A 1 27.22 18.92 -16.42
N GLN A 2 28.09 18.06 -15.90
CA GLN A 2 27.96 16.60 -16.05
C GLN A 2 26.97 16.04 -15.02
N LEU A 3 25.69 16.31 -15.27
CA LEU A 3 24.57 15.81 -14.45
C LEU A 3 24.31 14.31 -14.66
N SER A 4 24.84 13.74 -15.74
CA SER A 4 24.58 12.36 -16.13
C SER A 4 25.13 11.35 -15.13
N GLY A 5 24.46 10.20 -15.08
CA GLY A 5 24.86 9.03 -14.31
C GLY A 5 23.96 8.77 -13.10
N LYS A 6 24.41 7.83 -12.27
CA LYS A 6 23.70 7.40 -11.06
C LYS A 6 23.92 8.38 -9.92
N TRP A 7 22.84 8.61 -9.17
CA TRP A 7 22.77 9.46 -7.98
C TRP A 7 21.95 8.75 -6.91
N PHE A 8 22.26 9.02 -5.65
CA PHE A 8 21.54 8.50 -4.49
C PHE A 8 20.75 9.64 -3.86
N LEU A 9 19.45 9.46 -3.61
CA LEU A 9 18.69 10.43 -2.84
C LEU A 9 19.11 10.30 -1.37
N VAL A 10 19.79 11.32 -0.84
CA VAL A 10 20.34 11.31 0.52
C VAL A 10 19.36 11.97 1.50
N GLY A 11 18.78 13.11 1.10
CA GLY A 11 17.91 13.89 1.97
C GLY A 11 16.86 14.70 1.21
N MET A 12 15.76 15.00 1.87
CA MET A 12 14.69 15.84 1.35
C MET A 12 14.09 16.72 2.44
N ALA A 13 14.01 18.02 2.18
CA ALA A 13 13.28 18.97 3.01
C ALA A 13 11.95 19.34 2.36
N SER A 14 10.82 19.12 3.03
CA SER A 14 9.48 19.38 2.48
C SER A 14 8.39 19.38 3.54
N ARG A 15 7.41 20.29 3.42
CA ARG A 15 6.16 20.28 4.20
C ARG A 15 5.08 19.34 3.65
N CYS A 16 5.46 18.40 2.79
CA CYS A 16 4.50 17.42 2.27
C CYS A 16 3.97 16.57 3.44
N SER A 17 2.66 16.64 3.71
CA SER A 17 2.02 15.89 4.80
C SER A 17 2.31 14.40 4.72
N TYR A 18 2.32 13.84 3.50
CA TYR A 18 2.67 12.44 3.29
C TYR A 18 4.09 12.11 3.77
N LEU A 19 5.09 12.96 3.51
CA LEU A 19 6.45 12.74 3.99
C LEU A 19 6.55 12.89 5.50
N ALA A 20 5.83 13.86 6.08
CA ALA A 20 5.78 14.03 7.53
C ALA A 20 5.24 12.77 8.24
N GLU A 21 4.15 12.21 7.72
CA GLU A 21 3.48 11.03 8.29
C GLU A 21 4.25 9.72 8.03
N HIS A 22 4.94 9.60 6.88
CA HIS A 22 5.56 8.34 6.43
C HIS A 22 7.09 8.36 6.44
N SER A 23 7.71 9.36 7.06
CA SER A 23 9.18 9.53 7.15
C SER A 23 9.90 8.32 7.76
N HIS A 24 9.24 7.58 8.64
CA HIS A 24 9.76 6.36 9.26
C HIS A 24 9.85 5.16 8.31
N GLN A 25 9.25 5.23 7.11
CA GLN A 25 9.22 4.17 6.10
C GLN A 25 9.92 4.59 4.81
N LEU A 26 10.81 5.59 4.87
CA LEU A 26 11.58 6.00 3.68
C LEU A 26 12.43 4.84 3.18
N GLU A 27 12.38 4.61 1.88
CA GLU A 27 13.10 3.54 1.20
C GLU A 27 14.28 4.12 0.42
N ALA A 28 15.39 3.39 0.45
CA ALA A 28 16.60 3.76 -0.28
C ALA A 28 16.31 3.95 -1.78
N THR A 29 16.60 5.13 -2.30
CA THR A 29 16.19 5.57 -3.64
C THR A 29 17.42 5.96 -4.45
N THR A 30 17.56 5.39 -5.65
CA THR A 30 18.55 5.82 -6.64
C THR A 30 17.88 6.50 -7.82
N VAL A 31 18.62 7.36 -8.50
CA VAL A 31 18.17 8.05 -9.68
C VAL A 31 19.26 7.99 -10.73
N THR A 32 18.90 7.58 -11.94
CA THR A 32 19.75 7.72 -13.11
C THR A 32 19.30 8.94 -13.89
N MET A 33 20.22 9.87 -14.09
CA MET A 33 19.99 11.07 -14.90
C MET A 33 20.69 10.91 -16.24
N THR A 34 19.96 11.15 -17.32
CA THR A 34 20.47 11.12 -18.69
C THR A 34 20.17 12.44 -19.37
N VAL A 35 21.18 13.05 -19.97
CA VAL A 35 21.00 14.29 -20.74
C VAL A 35 20.55 13.90 -22.14
N LEU A 36 19.39 14.39 -22.55
CA LEU A 36 18.80 14.19 -23.86
C LEU A 36 18.96 15.46 -24.70
N ASP A 37 19.31 15.30 -25.97
CA ASP A 37 19.39 16.38 -26.97
C ASP A 37 20.24 17.60 -26.51
N GLY A 38 21.19 17.35 -25.60
CA GLY A 38 22.08 18.36 -25.01
C GLY A 38 21.42 19.33 -24.01
N GLN A 39 20.11 19.28 -23.79
CA GLN A 39 19.39 20.27 -22.95
C GLN A 39 18.30 19.70 -22.06
N SER A 40 17.63 18.61 -22.45
CA SER A 40 16.58 17.95 -21.66
C SER A 40 17.18 16.90 -20.71
N LEU A 41 16.45 16.51 -19.67
CA LEU A 41 16.86 15.41 -18.78
C LEU A 41 15.81 14.31 -18.76
N ALA A 42 16.23 13.08 -19.01
CA ALA A 42 15.49 11.88 -18.62
C ALA A 42 15.93 11.44 -17.22
N ILE A 43 14.96 11.23 -16.35
CA ILE A 43 15.17 10.85 -14.95
C ILE A 43 14.51 9.49 -14.74
N SER A 44 15.30 8.46 -14.46
CA SER A 44 14.82 7.15 -14.03
C SER A 44 15.04 7.01 -12.53
N THR A 45 13.97 7.07 -11.75
CA THR A 45 14.05 6.90 -10.30
C THR A 45 13.78 5.45 -9.93
N PHE A 46 14.74 4.78 -9.31
CA PHE A 46 14.60 3.42 -8.81
C PHE A 46 14.37 3.44 -7.31
N ARG A 47 13.22 2.92 -6.88
CA ARG A 47 12.91 2.80 -5.46
C ARG A 47 12.09 1.56 -5.19
N LYS A 48 12.15 1.10 -3.94
CA LYS A 48 11.32 0.00 -3.49
C LYS A 48 9.89 0.50 -3.20
N LEU A 49 8.89 -0.15 -3.80
CA LEU A 49 7.48 -0.02 -3.41
C LEU A 49 6.92 -1.42 -3.24
N ASP A 50 6.30 -1.66 -2.09
CA ASP A 50 5.73 -2.96 -1.72
C ASP A 50 6.73 -4.13 -1.76
N ARG A 51 8.01 -3.83 -1.49
CA ARG A 51 9.17 -4.74 -1.58
C ARG A 51 9.60 -5.12 -3.00
N MET A 52 9.07 -4.46 -4.03
CA MET A 52 9.52 -4.61 -5.42
C MET A 52 10.25 -3.37 -5.89
N CYS A 53 11.19 -3.52 -6.82
CA CYS A 53 11.92 -2.41 -7.40
C CYS A 53 11.14 -1.81 -8.56
N TRP A 54 10.82 -0.53 -8.45
CA TRP A 54 10.11 0.23 -9.47
C TRP A 54 11.03 1.24 -10.12
N GLU A 55 10.92 1.39 -11.44
CA GLU A 55 11.52 2.48 -12.19
C GLU A 55 10.44 3.50 -12.52
N ILE A 56 10.57 4.72 -11.99
CA ILE A 56 9.69 5.83 -12.32
C ILE A 56 10.42 6.73 -13.31
N ARG A 57 9.95 6.75 -14.55
CA ARG A 57 10.52 7.53 -15.65
C ARG A 57 9.84 8.89 -15.75
N GLN A 58 10.66 9.93 -15.75
CA GLN A 58 10.23 11.32 -15.85
C GLN A 58 11.05 12.06 -16.89
N HIS A 59 10.41 12.98 -17.60
CA HIS A 59 11.06 13.80 -18.61
C HIS A 59 11.01 15.28 -18.21
N TYR A 60 12.19 15.88 -18.09
CA TYR A 60 12.40 17.24 -17.62
C TYR A 60 12.82 18.09 -18.81
N LEU A 61 11.98 19.06 -19.16
CA LEU A 61 12.21 19.94 -20.30
C LEU A 61 13.07 21.13 -19.88
N PRO A 62 13.96 21.65 -20.73
CA PRO A 62 14.71 22.86 -20.43
C PRO A 62 13.74 24.04 -20.25
N ALA A 63 14.07 24.92 -19.29
CA ALA A 63 13.37 26.19 -19.08
C ALA A 63 14.24 27.38 -19.50
N GLN A 64 13.75 28.60 -19.30
CA GLN A 64 14.34 29.84 -19.81
C GLN A 64 15.78 30.14 -19.32
N ALA A 65 16.30 29.42 -18.33
CA ALA A 65 17.64 29.64 -17.78
C ALA A 65 18.40 28.31 -17.60
N PRO A 66 19.74 28.31 -17.77
CA PRO A 66 20.58 27.13 -17.51
C PRO A 66 20.36 26.58 -16.10
N GLY A 67 20.28 25.25 -15.98
CA GLY A 67 20.04 24.58 -14.70
C GLY A 67 18.60 24.67 -14.19
N ARG A 68 17.67 25.25 -14.98
CA ARG A 68 16.23 25.20 -14.72
C ARG A 68 15.54 24.26 -15.68
N PHE A 69 14.67 23.44 -15.13
CA PHE A 69 13.91 22.44 -15.85
C PHE A 69 12.43 22.50 -15.46
N LEU A 70 11.58 22.10 -16.39
CA LEU A 70 10.15 22.00 -16.20
C LEU A 70 9.73 20.54 -16.27
N LEU A 71 9.19 20.03 -15.17
CA LEU A 71 8.48 18.76 -15.14
C LEU A 71 6.99 19.02 -15.39
N LYS A 72 6.47 18.52 -16.51
CA LYS A 72 5.04 18.64 -16.85
C LYS A 72 4.24 17.56 -16.12
N GLY A 73 3.31 17.98 -15.26
CA GLY A 73 2.23 17.12 -14.77
C GLY A 73 1.04 17.06 -15.75
N HIS A 74 0.12 16.11 -15.55
CA HIS A 74 -1.00 15.83 -16.45
C HIS A 74 -2.02 17.00 -16.60
N ARG A 75 -2.16 17.88 -15.61
CA ARG A 75 -2.99 19.11 -15.69
C ARG A 75 -2.11 20.35 -15.91
N LYS A 76 -2.65 21.36 -16.60
CA LYS A 76 -1.99 22.67 -16.83
C LYS A 76 -1.47 23.32 -15.52
N SER A 77 -2.11 23.03 -14.38
CA SER A 77 -1.79 23.49 -13.03
C SER A 77 -0.80 22.61 -12.24
N SER A 78 -0.35 21.48 -12.79
CA SER A 78 0.54 20.52 -12.11
C SER A 78 1.99 20.56 -12.59
N LYS A 79 2.41 21.70 -13.14
CA LYS A 79 3.80 21.97 -13.50
C LYS A 79 4.65 22.07 -12.23
N VAL A 80 5.86 21.50 -12.30
CA VAL A 80 6.86 21.60 -11.24
C VAL A 80 8.11 22.20 -11.85
N ASP A 81 8.51 23.37 -11.34
CA ASP A 81 9.78 23.99 -11.69
C ASP A 81 10.88 23.33 -10.85
N VAL A 82 11.91 22.83 -11.54
CA VAL A 82 13.07 22.18 -10.93
C VAL A 82 14.30 23.03 -11.20
N VAL A 83 15.02 23.42 -10.15
CA VAL A 83 16.18 24.31 -10.25
C VAL A 83 17.37 23.66 -9.57
N VAL A 84 18.50 23.59 -10.27
CA VAL A 84 19.79 23.25 -9.66
C VAL A 84 20.24 24.45 -8.85
N GLY A 85 20.28 24.32 -7.53
CA GLY A 85 20.71 25.39 -6.65
C GLY A 85 22.21 25.38 -6.36
N GLU A 86 22.76 24.19 -6.14
CA GLU A 86 24.20 23.99 -5.93
C GLU A 86 24.57 22.58 -6.38
N ALA A 87 25.72 22.42 -7.02
CA ALA A 87 26.18 21.13 -7.50
C ALA A 87 27.71 21.08 -7.55
N ASP A 88 28.24 19.97 -7.06
CA ASP A 88 29.55 19.45 -7.41
C ASP A 88 29.30 18.14 -8.20
N PRO A 89 29.51 18.12 -9.52
CA PRO A 89 29.24 16.95 -10.37
C PRO A 89 29.97 15.67 -9.94
N SER A 90 31.05 15.78 -9.16
CA SER A 90 31.81 14.65 -8.62
C SER A 90 31.33 14.16 -7.25
N SER A 91 30.48 14.93 -6.57
CA SER A 91 30.11 14.68 -5.17
C SER A 91 28.60 14.75 -4.90
N PHE A 92 27.94 15.89 -5.16
CA PHE A 92 26.55 16.10 -4.76
C PHE A 92 25.80 17.10 -5.66
N ILE A 93 24.47 17.07 -5.60
CA ILE A 93 23.57 18.05 -6.22
C ILE A 93 22.44 18.37 -5.25
N ILE A 94 22.13 19.66 -5.08
CA ILE A 94 20.96 20.17 -4.39
C ILE A 94 19.97 20.71 -5.41
N LEU A 95 18.78 20.12 -5.46
CA LEU A 95 17.69 20.48 -6.36
C LEU A 95 16.52 21.10 -5.59
N TYR A 96 16.02 22.22 -6.10
CA TYR A 96 14.79 22.84 -5.64
C TYR A 96 13.63 22.43 -6.54
N TYR A 97 12.52 22.04 -5.93
CA TYR A 97 11.28 21.67 -6.61
C TYR A 97 10.15 22.59 -6.14
N GLN A 98 9.61 23.39 -7.05
CA GLN A 98 8.54 24.33 -6.78
C GLN A 98 7.26 23.92 -7.51
N LYS A 99 6.17 23.72 -6.75
CA LYS A 99 4.84 23.38 -7.27
C LYS A 99 3.81 24.32 -6.65
N GLY A 100 3.30 25.26 -7.45
CA GLY A 100 2.42 26.33 -6.93
C GLY A 100 3.15 27.16 -5.86
N ARG A 101 2.59 27.22 -4.65
CA ARG A 101 3.21 27.89 -3.48
C ARG A 101 4.11 26.96 -2.65
N GLY A 102 4.12 25.66 -2.94
CA GLY A 102 4.92 24.68 -2.21
C GLY A 102 6.35 24.61 -2.76
N ILE A 103 7.33 24.50 -1.87
CA ILE A 103 8.73 24.27 -2.19
C ILE A 103 9.26 23.04 -1.45
N SER A 104 10.14 22.29 -2.12
CA SER A 104 10.91 21.22 -1.50
C SER A 104 12.33 21.23 -2.02
N VAL A 105 13.27 20.76 -1.20
CA VAL A 105 14.69 20.70 -1.54
C VAL A 105 15.14 19.25 -1.42
N LYS A 106 15.85 18.74 -2.42
CA LYS A 106 16.39 17.38 -2.44
C LYS A 106 17.90 17.41 -2.57
N LEU A 107 18.58 16.63 -1.73
CA LEU A 107 20.01 16.37 -1.80
C LEU A 107 20.25 15.01 -2.46
N TYR A 108 21.04 15.03 -3.51
CA TYR A 108 21.54 13.85 -4.20
C TYR A 108 23.05 13.74 -4.05
N GLY A 109 23.56 12.55 -3.75
CA GLY A 109 24.99 12.27 -3.68
C GLY A 109 25.44 11.30 -4.78
N ARG A 110 26.71 11.35 -5.17
CA ARG A 110 27.36 10.28 -5.97
C ARG A 110 27.53 8.99 -5.16
N SER A 111 27.42 9.08 -3.84
CA SER A 111 27.34 7.99 -2.88
C SER A 111 26.08 8.15 -2.02
N SER A 112 25.60 7.05 -1.40
CA SER A 112 24.51 7.06 -0.43
C SER A 112 24.87 7.76 0.89
N ARG A 113 26.17 7.94 1.14
CA ARG A 113 26.71 8.74 2.24
C ARG A 113 27.57 9.86 1.67
N VAL A 114 27.24 11.10 2.02
CA VAL A 114 28.00 12.31 1.69
C VAL A 114 28.66 12.85 2.95
N SER A 115 29.64 13.74 2.81
CA SER A 115 30.32 14.33 3.97
C SER A 115 29.40 15.27 4.76
N ASP A 116 29.69 15.46 6.06
CA ASP A 116 28.92 16.36 6.93
C ASP A 116 28.89 17.79 6.38
N ALA A 117 29.99 18.27 5.78
CA ALA A 117 30.03 19.57 5.11
C ALA A 117 29.00 19.70 3.96
N VAL A 118 28.69 18.61 3.26
CA VAL A 118 27.64 18.59 2.22
C VAL A 118 26.25 18.57 2.85
N VAL A 119 26.08 17.84 3.96
CA VAL A 119 24.83 17.83 4.73
C VAL A 119 24.53 19.24 5.27
N ASP A 120 25.51 19.90 5.89
CA ASP A 120 25.38 21.28 6.42
C ASP A 120 24.96 22.28 5.34
N LYS A 121 25.58 22.17 4.16
CA LYS A 121 25.20 22.96 2.98
C LYS A 121 23.74 22.72 2.60
N PHE A 122 23.31 21.46 2.52
CA PHE A 122 21.93 21.13 2.20
C PHE A 122 20.94 21.71 3.22
N GLU A 123 21.21 21.57 4.51
CA GLU A 123 20.34 22.11 5.55
C GLU A 123 20.31 23.64 5.54
N GLN A 124 21.46 24.31 5.31
CA GLN A 124 21.50 25.76 5.16
C GLN A 124 20.65 26.22 3.96
N ARG A 125 20.74 25.50 2.84
CA ARG A 125 19.96 25.75 1.62
C ARG A 125 18.46 25.51 1.82
N ALA A 126 18.07 24.53 2.64
CA ALA A 126 16.69 24.29 3.04
C ALA A 126 16.17 25.41 3.96
N ARG A 127 16.95 25.80 4.98
CA ARG A 127 16.61 26.90 5.90
C ARG A 127 16.44 28.23 5.17
N ALA A 128 17.26 28.51 4.16
CA ALA A 128 17.17 29.72 3.35
C ALA A 128 15.83 29.87 2.59
N VAL A 129 15.12 28.77 2.32
CA VAL A 129 13.78 28.78 1.72
C VAL A 129 12.68 28.50 2.74
N GLY A 130 12.98 28.68 4.03
CA GLY A 130 12.05 28.53 5.13
C GLY A 130 11.65 27.09 5.41
N LEU A 131 12.49 26.09 5.10
CA LEU A 131 12.30 24.70 5.51
C LEU A 131 13.24 24.40 6.68
N SER A 132 12.67 24.08 7.84
CA SER A 132 13.38 23.78 9.08
C SER A 132 13.74 22.30 9.19
N GLN A 133 14.49 21.94 10.24
CA GLN A 133 15.02 20.59 10.42
C GLN A 133 13.91 19.54 10.68
N ASP A 134 12.81 19.93 11.32
CA ASP A 134 11.61 19.10 11.59
C ASP A 134 10.89 18.62 10.33
N VAL A 135 11.12 19.31 9.20
CA VAL A 135 10.59 18.94 7.88
C VAL A 135 11.69 18.46 6.94
N THR A 136 12.82 18.01 7.49
CA THR A 136 13.97 17.47 6.77
C THR A 136 14.13 15.98 7.08
N TYR A 137 14.17 15.17 6.03
CA TYR A 137 14.17 13.72 6.12
C TYR A 137 15.36 13.13 5.37
N TYR A 138 16.06 12.20 6.01
CA TYR A 138 17.19 11.48 5.42
C TYR A 138 16.80 10.06 5.04
N PHE A 139 17.34 9.58 3.92
CA PHE A 139 16.97 8.28 3.34
C PHE A 139 17.96 7.19 3.79
N PRO A 140 17.53 5.91 3.90
CA PRO A 140 18.42 4.83 4.27
C PRO A 140 19.57 4.63 3.30
N THR A 141 20.72 4.19 3.81
CA THR A 141 21.93 3.95 3.02
C THR A 141 22.04 2.52 2.50
N TYR A 142 20.97 1.73 2.56
CA TYR A 142 20.94 0.30 2.20
C TYR A 142 19.58 -0.10 1.62
N GLY A 143 19.52 -1.18 0.83
CA GLY A 143 18.26 -1.68 0.27
C GLY A 143 17.85 -1.08 -1.07
N PHE A 144 18.80 -0.48 -1.79
CA PHE A 144 18.61 0.14 -3.11
C PHE A 144 18.12 -0.84 -4.17
N CYS A 145 17.47 -0.26 -5.18
CA CYS A 145 17.12 -0.92 -6.43
C CYS A 145 18.10 -0.49 -7.52
N ASP A 146 18.64 -1.45 -8.26
CA ASP A 146 19.55 -1.21 -9.40
C ASP A 146 18.84 -1.35 -10.75
N SER A 147 17.72 -2.08 -10.79
CA SER A 147 16.87 -2.25 -11.97
C SER A 147 15.42 -2.53 -11.55
N ALA A 148 14.50 -2.37 -12.50
CA ALA A 148 13.12 -2.81 -12.40
C ALA A 148 12.81 -3.70 -13.61
N ASP A 149 11.94 -4.69 -13.45
CA ASP A 149 11.45 -5.47 -14.59
C ASP A 149 10.44 -4.66 -15.43
N GLU A 150 10.16 -5.13 -16.65
CA GLU A 150 9.35 -4.40 -17.64
C GLU A 150 7.93 -4.05 -17.15
N PHE A 151 7.38 -4.78 -16.17
CA PHE A 151 6.05 -4.53 -15.62
C PHE A 151 6.05 -3.51 -14.47
N HIS A 152 7.23 -3.12 -13.96
CA HIS A 152 7.42 -2.15 -12.87
C HIS A 152 8.12 -0.88 -13.35
N VAL A 153 7.88 -0.52 -14.61
CA VAL A 153 8.24 0.76 -15.19
C VAL A 153 6.99 1.66 -15.23
N LEU A 154 7.06 2.80 -14.57
CA LEU A 154 6.00 3.82 -14.61
C LEU A 154 6.49 5.04 -15.38
N ASP A 155 5.91 5.26 -16.55
CA ASP A 155 6.03 6.55 -17.24
C ASP A 155 5.09 7.55 -16.58
N ALA A 156 5.63 8.63 -16.03
CA ALA A 156 4.84 9.66 -15.35
C ALA A 156 3.85 10.42 -16.27
N LEU A 157 3.77 10.09 -17.56
CA LEU A 157 2.90 10.71 -18.56
C LEU A 157 1.63 9.89 -18.92
N SER A 158 1.47 8.63 -18.48
CA SER A 158 0.41 7.73 -19.01
C SER A 158 -0.70 7.27 -18.04
N SER A 159 -0.77 7.73 -16.78
CA SER A 159 -1.87 7.34 -15.88
C SER A 159 -3.09 8.27 -15.96
N ALA A 160 -4.12 7.83 -16.72
CA ALA A 160 -5.43 8.47 -16.76
C ALA A 160 -6.54 7.43 -16.52
N ARG A 161 -7.32 7.62 -15.44
CA ARG A 161 -8.80 7.67 -15.39
C ARG A 161 -9.31 7.48 -13.96
N LEU A 162 -10.56 7.92 -13.75
CA LEU A 162 -11.33 8.11 -12.51
C LEU A 162 -10.91 9.37 -11.74
N GLY A 163 -11.70 10.44 -11.63
CA GLY A 163 -13.10 10.67 -11.93
C GLY A 163 -13.55 11.72 -10.91
N SER A 164 -13.94 12.92 -11.36
CA SER A 164 -14.58 13.91 -10.49
C SER A 164 -15.40 14.85 -11.37
N ALA A 165 -16.67 14.51 -11.53
CA ALA A 165 -17.73 15.49 -11.61
C ALA A 165 -18.24 15.64 -10.17
N MET A 166 -18.03 16.82 -9.56
CA MET A 166 -18.68 17.20 -8.32
C MET A 166 -19.20 18.61 -8.53
N GLN A 167 -20.50 18.73 -8.76
CA GLN A 167 -21.18 20.01 -8.83
C GLN A 167 -22.39 19.93 -7.90
N THR A 168 -22.25 20.63 -6.77
CA THR A 168 -23.25 21.37 -5.99
C THR A 168 -24.61 20.72 -5.69
N MET A 169 -24.98 20.69 -4.41
CA MET A 169 -25.97 21.64 -3.86
C MET A 169 -25.97 21.56 -2.31
N LEU A 170 -25.87 22.72 -1.66
CA LEU A 170 -26.28 22.97 -0.28
C LEU A 170 -27.71 23.55 -0.34
N PHE A 171 -28.62 23.09 0.54
CA PHE A 171 -29.44 23.91 1.46
C PHE A 171 -30.51 23.04 2.16
N SER A 172 -30.43 23.06 3.49
CA SER A 172 -31.47 23.08 4.54
C SER A 172 -32.87 22.50 4.25
N ILE A 173 -33.39 21.61 5.12
CA ILE A 173 -34.58 21.87 5.99
C ILE A 173 -34.53 20.97 7.25
N LEU A 174 -34.76 21.59 8.40
CA LEU A 174 -35.00 21.00 9.72
C LEU A 174 -36.52 20.76 9.88
N GLY A 175 -36.99 19.58 10.27
CA GLY A 175 -38.34 19.43 10.84
C GLY A 175 -39.09 18.12 10.57
N LEU A 176 -39.27 17.35 11.66
CA LEU A 176 -40.31 16.35 11.92
C LEU A 176 -40.36 15.05 11.09
N ALA A 177 -39.91 13.96 11.70
CA ALA A 177 -40.82 12.90 12.14
C ALA A 177 -40.10 11.97 13.13
N LEU A 178 -40.45 12.07 14.41
CA LEU A 178 -40.29 10.97 15.37
C LEU A 178 -41.44 10.00 15.09
N LEU A 179 -41.12 8.76 14.69
CA LEU A 179 -41.84 7.50 14.97
C LEU A 179 -41.19 6.37 14.17
N GLY A 180 -40.59 5.40 14.87
CA GLY A 180 -40.16 4.13 14.27
C GLY A 180 -38.77 3.68 14.74
N THR A 181 -38.77 2.77 15.69
CA THR A 181 -37.66 2.03 16.31
C THR A 181 -36.60 1.43 15.37
N LEU A 182 -35.34 1.53 15.80
CA LEU A 182 -34.19 0.59 15.70
C LEU A 182 -34.00 -0.34 14.47
N HIS A 183 -32.72 -0.41 14.08
CA HIS A 183 -32.02 -1.22 13.06
C HIS A 183 -31.87 -0.49 11.70
N ALA A 184 -30.68 -0.27 11.15
CA ALA A 184 -29.40 -0.92 11.33
C ALA A 184 -28.25 0.10 11.47
N GLN A 185 -27.46 -0.04 12.53
CA GLN A 185 -26.05 0.32 12.43
C GLN A 185 -25.42 -0.93 11.81
N ASP A 186 -24.90 -0.83 10.58
CA ASP A 186 -24.31 -1.95 9.82
C ASP A 186 -23.14 -2.60 10.59
N SER A 187 -23.46 -3.43 11.59
CA SER A 187 -22.50 -4.25 12.31
C SER A 187 -22.45 -5.62 11.64
N ILE A 188 -21.23 -6.04 11.30
CA ILE A 188 -20.99 -7.38 10.77
C ILE A 188 -21.35 -8.38 11.88
N PRO A 189 -22.21 -9.39 11.61
CA PRO A 189 -22.61 -10.35 12.61
C PRO A 189 -21.45 -11.24 13.06
N VAL A 190 -21.60 -11.86 14.22
CA VAL A 190 -20.66 -12.83 14.80
C VAL A 190 -21.44 -14.10 15.14
N GLN A 191 -20.82 -15.25 14.93
CA GLN A 191 -21.38 -16.57 15.25
C GLN A 191 -21.91 -16.60 16.70
N ALA A 192 -23.17 -16.97 16.86
CA ALA A 192 -23.78 -17.15 18.16
C ALA A 192 -23.09 -18.30 18.92
N ASP A 193 -22.88 -18.10 20.22
CA ASP A 193 -22.22 -19.05 21.13
C ASP A 193 -20.88 -19.59 20.60
N PHE A 194 -20.08 -18.68 20.02
CA PHE A 194 -18.82 -19.03 19.37
C PHE A 194 -17.84 -19.78 20.29
N GLN A 195 -17.37 -20.95 19.85
CA GLN A 195 -16.43 -21.83 20.55
C GLN A 195 -15.06 -21.80 19.87
N GLN A 196 -14.12 -21.02 20.42
CA GLN A 196 -12.82 -20.75 19.82
C GLN A 196 -11.97 -22.02 19.60
N ASP A 197 -11.99 -22.91 20.59
CA ASP A 197 -11.29 -24.20 20.59
C ASP A 197 -11.70 -25.06 19.39
N LYS A 198 -12.98 -25.08 19.04
CA LYS A 198 -13.48 -25.82 17.87
C LYS A 198 -13.10 -25.21 16.52
N LEU A 199 -12.76 -23.92 16.48
CA LEU A 199 -12.26 -23.28 15.26
C LEU A 199 -10.80 -23.67 14.94
N THR A 200 -10.06 -24.21 15.92
CA THR A 200 -8.64 -24.54 15.74
C THR A 200 -8.42 -25.69 14.74
N GLY A 201 -7.15 -25.86 14.33
CA GLY A 201 -6.72 -26.86 13.38
C GLY A 201 -6.62 -26.30 11.95
N ARG A 202 -6.64 -27.21 10.97
CA ARG A 202 -6.43 -26.88 9.57
C ARG A 202 -7.72 -26.49 8.87
N TRP A 203 -7.59 -25.52 7.97
CA TRP A 203 -8.59 -25.04 7.03
C TRP A 203 -7.97 -24.86 5.63
N TYR A 204 -8.80 -24.92 4.61
CA TYR A 204 -8.49 -24.54 3.22
C TYR A 204 -9.25 -23.26 2.90
N SER A 205 -8.58 -22.28 2.30
CA SER A 205 -9.25 -21.08 1.79
C SER A 205 -9.93 -21.38 0.46
N ILE A 206 -11.26 -21.42 0.45
CA ILE A 206 -12.08 -21.76 -0.72
C ILE A 206 -12.53 -20.51 -1.47
N GLY A 207 -12.89 -19.46 -0.74
CA GLY A 207 -13.39 -18.21 -1.32
C GLY A 207 -12.73 -17.00 -0.69
N LEU A 208 -12.48 -15.98 -1.50
CA LEU A 208 -12.00 -14.68 -1.05
C LEU A 208 -12.73 -13.59 -1.84
N ALA A 209 -13.32 -12.64 -1.14
CA ALA A 209 -13.91 -11.46 -1.72
C ALA A 209 -13.33 -10.19 -1.09
N SER A 210 -13.02 -9.16 -1.87
CA SER A 210 -12.55 -7.89 -1.33
C SER A 210 -12.60 -6.74 -2.35
N ASN A 211 -12.95 -5.55 -1.88
CA ASN A 211 -12.89 -4.31 -2.68
C ASN A 211 -11.53 -3.60 -2.62
N SER A 212 -10.52 -4.21 -1.98
CA SER A 212 -9.18 -3.64 -1.91
C SER A 212 -8.47 -3.66 -3.26
N ASN A 213 -7.67 -2.62 -3.56
CA ASN A 213 -6.84 -2.60 -4.76
C ASN A 213 -5.90 -3.81 -4.85
N TRP A 214 -5.37 -4.26 -3.71
CA TRP A 214 -4.53 -5.47 -3.65
C TRP A 214 -5.28 -6.70 -4.16
N PHE A 215 -6.54 -6.88 -3.77
CA PHE A 215 -7.35 -7.97 -4.28
C PHE A 215 -7.53 -7.84 -5.79
N LYS A 216 -7.96 -6.66 -6.28
CA LYS A 216 -8.17 -6.41 -7.71
C LYS A 216 -6.91 -6.70 -8.55
N GLU A 217 -5.76 -6.22 -8.09
CA GLU A 217 -4.47 -6.43 -8.77
C GLU A 217 -3.99 -7.87 -8.72
N LYS A 218 -4.16 -8.56 -7.59
CA LYS A 218 -3.59 -9.90 -7.37
C LYS A 218 -4.56 -11.05 -7.62
N ARG A 219 -5.85 -10.78 -7.85
CA ARG A 219 -6.93 -11.77 -8.04
C ARG A 219 -6.53 -12.92 -8.96
N HIS A 220 -5.91 -12.59 -10.10
CA HIS A 220 -5.49 -13.56 -11.12
C HIS A 220 -4.33 -14.48 -10.70
N LEU A 221 -3.60 -14.14 -9.63
CA LEU A 221 -2.51 -14.94 -9.07
C LEU A 221 -2.94 -15.75 -7.85
N MET A 222 -4.13 -15.47 -7.31
CA MET A 222 -4.61 -16.12 -6.10
C MET A 222 -5.03 -17.55 -6.40
N LYS A 223 -4.63 -18.46 -5.51
CA LYS A 223 -5.02 -19.87 -5.51
C LYS A 223 -5.39 -20.25 -4.09
N MET A 224 -6.04 -21.39 -3.95
CA MET A 224 -6.31 -22.00 -2.65
C MET A 224 -5.02 -22.07 -1.82
N CYS A 225 -5.17 -21.84 -0.53
CA CYS A 225 -4.09 -21.92 0.45
C CYS A 225 -4.55 -22.72 1.66
N THR A 226 -3.59 -23.31 2.37
CA THR A 226 -3.84 -23.96 3.67
C THR A 226 -3.67 -22.93 4.78
N THR A 227 -4.52 -23.00 5.79
CA THR A 227 -4.46 -22.15 6.97
C THR A 227 -4.53 -23.01 8.22
N ILE A 228 -3.58 -22.83 9.12
CA ILE A 228 -3.58 -23.47 10.44
C ILE A 228 -3.92 -22.39 11.47
N ILE A 229 -4.93 -22.67 12.29
CA ILE A 229 -5.37 -21.80 13.37
C ILE A 229 -5.07 -22.51 14.69
N SER A 230 -4.29 -21.86 15.56
CA SER A 230 -4.00 -22.32 16.92
C SER A 230 -4.33 -21.23 17.94
N THR A 231 -4.50 -21.63 19.20
CA THR A 231 -4.76 -20.70 20.31
C THR A 231 -3.48 -20.49 21.13
N THR A 232 -3.18 -19.24 21.50
CA THR A 232 -2.06 -18.92 22.42
C THR A 232 -2.48 -19.06 23.89
N ALA A 233 -1.52 -19.06 24.81
CA ALA A 233 -1.79 -19.12 26.25
C ALA A 233 -2.69 -17.97 26.74
N GLU A 234 -2.59 -16.81 26.11
CA GLU A 234 -3.39 -15.61 26.40
C GLU A 234 -4.79 -15.65 25.76
N GLY A 235 -5.09 -16.70 24.97
CA GLY A 235 -6.36 -16.87 24.26
C GLY A 235 -6.44 -16.13 22.92
N ASN A 236 -5.32 -15.63 22.38
CA ASN A 236 -5.27 -15.08 21.03
C ASN A 236 -5.26 -16.21 19.99
N LEU A 237 -5.51 -15.89 18.72
CA LEU A 237 -5.36 -16.85 17.62
C LEU A 237 -4.07 -16.60 16.84
N GLU A 238 -3.25 -17.62 16.69
CA GLU A 238 -2.14 -17.63 15.74
C GLU A 238 -2.62 -18.27 14.43
N VAL A 239 -2.59 -17.50 13.35
CA VAL A 239 -3.14 -17.87 12.05
C VAL A 239 -2.01 -17.92 11.03
N THR A 240 -1.67 -19.13 10.61
CA THR A 240 -0.58 -19.39 9.68
C THR A 240 -1.13 -19.88 8.35
N SER A 241 -1.05 -19.06 7.31
CA SER A 241 -1.50 -19.39 5.96
C SER A 241 -0.33 -19.68 5.03
N THR A 242 -0.37 -20.80 4.33
CA THR A 242 0.63 -21.23 3.35
C THR A 242 0.03 -21.28 1.96
N TYR A 243 0.56 -20.49 1.03
CA TYR A 243 0.05 -20.37 -0.33
C TYR A 243 1.15 -20.57 -1.38
N PRO A 244 0.80 -21.05 -2.58
CA PRO A 244 1.75 -21.18 -3.67
C PRO A 244 2.07 -19.81 -4.28
N LYS A 245 3.37 -19.55 -4.51
CA LYS A 245 3.88 -18.40 -5.25
C LYS A 245 4.86 -18.91 -6.32
N GLY A 246 4.35 -19.10 -7.53
CA GLY A 246 5.09 -19.79 -8.59
C GLY A 246 5.30 -21.27 -8.25
N ASP A 247 6.56 -21.66 -8.07
CA ASP A 247 6.96 -23.02 -7.66
C ASP A 247 7.32 -23.13 -6.18
N GLN A 248 7.26 -22.02 -5.44
CA GLN A 248 7.58 -22.00 -4.01
C GLN A 248 6.32 -21.95 -3.14
N CYS A 249 6.41 -22.51 -1.95
CA CYS A 249 5.41 -22.37 -0.89
C CYS A 249 5.83 -21.24 0.05
N VAL A 250 4.94 -20.26 0.23
CA VAL A 250 5.20 -19.11 1.11
C VAL A 250 4.21 -19.15 2.26
N THR A 251 4.75 -19.06 3.47
CA THR A 251 3.96 -19.04 4.70
C THR A 251 3.87 -17.63 5.27
N ARG A 252 2.69 -17.27 5.76
CA ARG A 252 2.41 -16.01 6.45
C ARG A 252 1.75 -16.30 7.79
N ASN A 253 2.38 -15.86 8.86
CA ASN A 253 1.83 -15.89 10.20
C ASN A 253 1.18 -14.53 10.55
N SER A 254 0.01 -14.56 11.18
CA SER A 254 -0.68 -13.41 11.74
C SER A 254 -1.21 -13.75 13.14
N LEU A 255 -0.91 -12.90 14.12
CA LEU A 255 -1.46 -13.02 15.48
C LEU A 255 -2.73 -12.15 15.60
N TYR A 256 -3.87 -12.80 15.78
CA TYR A 256 -5.16 -12.16 15.97
C TYR A 256 -5.44 -12.02 17.46
N THR A 257 -5.48 -10.78 17.94
CA THR A 257 -5.72 -10.44 19.34
C THR A 257 -7.21 -10.53 19.65
N LYS A 258 -7.58 -11.31 20.67
CA LYS A 258 -8.98 -11.45 21.10
C LYS A 258 -9.56 -10.11 21.56
N THR A 259 -10.87 -9.95 21.39
CA THR A 259 -11.61 -8.81 21.95
C THR A 259 -12.52 -9.26 23.09
N GLU A 260 -13.27 -8.34 23.70
CA GLU A 260 -14.28 -8.67 24.72
C GLU A 260 -15.41 -9.54 24.17
N GLN A 261 -15.67 -9.50 22.86
CA GLN A 261 -16.70 -10.29 22.20
C GLN A 261 -16.09 -11.57 21.61
N PRO A 262 -16.51 -12.77 22.04
CA PRO A 262 -16.10 -14.04 21.43
C PRO A 262 -16.41 -14.06 19.92
N GLY A 263 -15.51 -14.61 19.11
CA GLY A 263 -15.65 -14.64 17.64
C GLY A 263 -15.23 -13.34 16.96
N ARG A 264 -14.84 -12.30 17.72
CA ARG A 264 -14.30 -11.05 17.20
C ARG A 264 -12.85 -10.85 17.63
N TYR A 265 -12.02 -10.51 16.64
CA TYR A 265 -10.58 -10.34 16.80
C TYR A 265 -10.08 -9.04 16.18
N SER A 266 -8.92 -8.59 16.63
CA SER A 266 -8.21 -7.47 16.04
C SER A 266 -6.83 -7.90 15.57
N TYR A 267 -6.38 -7.32 14.46
CA TYR A 267 -5.02 -7.49 13.97
C TYR A 267 -4.49 -6.18 13.42
N THR A 268 -3.30 -5.77 13.85
CA THR A 268 -2.59 -4.64 13.24
C THR A 268 -1.45 -5.19 12.42
N SER A 269 -1.45 -4.91 11.12
CA SER A 269 -0.36 -5.34 10.26
C SER A 269 0.90 -4.52 10.53
N PRO A 270 2.01 -5.11 11.03
CA PRO A 270 3.24 -4.34 11.29
C PRO A 270 3.86 -3.79 10.00
N ARG A 271 3.61 -4.46 8.87
CA ARG A 271 4.12 -4.09 7.54
C ARG A 271 3.35 -2.93 6.90
N TRP A 272 2.04 -2.85 7.12
CA TRP A 272 1.15 -1.94 6.39
C TRP A 272 0.47 -0.91 7.29
N GLY A 273 0.60 -1.02 8.61
CA GLY A 273 -0.10 -0.18 9.60
C GLY A 273 -1.63 -0.32 9.57
N SER A 274 -2.18 -1.18 8.71
CA SER A 274 -3.62 -1.40 8.59
C SER A 274 -4.16 -2.10 9.83
N LYS A 275 -5.30 -1.64 10.35
CA LYS A 275 -6.03 -2.29 11.45
C LYS A 275 -7.18 -3.10 10.89
N HIS A 276 -7.27 -4.35 11.31
CA HIS A 276 -8.23 -5.35 10.86
C HIS A 276 -9.16 -5.65 12.03
N ASN A 277 -10.46 -5.47 11.81
CA ASN A 277 -11.52 -5.88 12.72
C ASN A 277 -12.18 -7.12 12.10
N ILE A 278 -11.91 -8.28 12.69
CA ILE A 278 -12.18 -9.61 12.13
C ILE A 278 -13.36 -10.22 12.89
N HIS A 279 -14.34 -10.73 12.16
CA HIS A 279 -15.54 -11.36 12.70
C HIS A 279 -15.65 -12.75 12.10
N VAL A 280 -15.71 -13.76 12.96
CA VAL A 280 -16.17 -15.10 12.55
C VAL A 280 -17.69 -15.01 12.47
N VAL A 281 -18.19 -14.85 11.24
CA VAL A 281 -19.59 -14.55 10.96
C VAL A 281 -20.45 -15.78 11.21
N GLU A 282 -20.04 -16.91 10.64
CA GLU A 282 -20.79 -18.15 10.69
C GLU A 282 -19.82 -19.33 10.57
N THR A 283 -20.00 -20.35 11.39
CA THR A 283 -19.25 -21.60 11.28
C THR A 283 -19.99 -22.74 11.98
N ASN A 284 -19.94 -23.93 11.37
CA ASN A 284 -20.32 -25.17 12.03
C ASN A 284 -19.11 -25.96 12.56
N TYR A 285 -17.91 -25.36 12.53
CA TYR A 285 -16.61 -25.87 12.98
C TYR A 285 -16.05 -27.07 12.21
N GLU A 286 -16.90 -27.95 11.71
CA GLU A 286 -16.54 -29.24 11.09
C GLU A 286 -16.50 -29.20 9.56
N GLU A 287 -17.13 -28.21 8.93
CA GLU A 287 -17.24 -28.14 7.47
C GLU A 287 -16.69 -26.82 6.92
N TYR A 288 -17.15 -25.68 7.45
CA TYR A 288 -16.80 -24.37 6.92
C TYR A 288 -16.72 -23.28 8.00
N ALA A 289 -16.04 -22.19 7.68
CA ALA A 289 -16.09 -20.96 8.44
C ALA A 289 -16.10 -19.74 7.51
N LEU A 290 -17.03 -18.83 7.72
CA LEU A 290 -17.16 -17.57 7.02
C LEU A 290 -16.60 -16.44 7.91
N VAL A 291 -15.61 -15.72 7.40
CA VAL A 291 -14.89 -14.70 8.17
C VAL A 291 -14.94 -13.37 7.41
N ALA A 292 -15.45 -12.33 8.05
CA ALA A 292 -15.53 -10.99 7.49
C ALA A 292 -14.61 -10.03 8.23
N THR A 293 -13.83 -9.27 7.47
CA THR A 293 -12.81 -8.36 7.99
C THR A 293 -13.03 -6.96 7.45
N GLN A 294 -13.22 -6.01 8.36
CA GLN A 294 -13.12 -4.59 8.05
C GLN A 294 -11.67 -4.15 8.23
N ILE A 295 -11.08 -3.64 7.17
CA ILE A 295 -9.68 -3.21 7.14
C ILE A 295 -9.66 -1.70 7.04
N SER A 296 -9.05 -1.04 8.03
CA SER A 296 -8.82 0.41 8.02
C SER A 296 -7.34 0.70 7.80
N LYS A 297 -7.07 1.64 6.89
CA LYS A 297 -5.72 2.10 6.52
C LYS A 297 -5.83 3.54 6.03
N SER A 298 -4.70 4.24 5.93
CA SER A 298 -4.64 5.63 5.48
C SER A 298 -5.18 5.85 4.06
N THR A 299 -5.13 4.83 3.21
CA THR A 299 -5.67 4.88 1.83
C THR A 299 -7.18 4.63 1.72
N GLY A 300 -7.88 4.48 2.85
CA GLY A 300 -9.31 4.24 2.92
C GLY A 300 -9.67 2.84 3.42
N PRO A 301 -10.90 2.65 3.92
CA PRO A 301 -11.35 1.35 4.40
C PRO A 301 -11.56 0.38 3.24
N SER A 302 -11.41 -0.91 3.52
CA SER A 302 -11.77 -1.99 2.61
C SER A 302 -12.38 -3.16 3.36
N THR A 303 -13.27 -3.88 2.69
CA THR A 303 -13.91 -5.09 3.23
C THR A 303 -13.25 -6.31 2.61
N MET A 304 -13.13 -7.37 3.41
CA MET A 304 -12.66 -8.68 2.95
C MET A 304 -13.52 -9.78 3.57
N VAL A 305 -13.98 -10.73 2.77
CA VAL A 305 -14.69 -11.93 3.22
C VAL A 305 -13.88 -13.16 2.79
N LEU A 306 -13.62 -14.07 3.72
CA LEU A 306 -12.93 -15.33 3.51
C LEU A 306 -13.88 -16.49 3.82
N LEU A 307 -13.95 -17.46 2.92
CA LEU A 307 -14.62 -18.74 3.14
C LEU A 307 -13.55 -19.82 3.33
N TYR A 308 -13.53 -20.40 4.52
CA TYR A 308 -12.72 -21.55 4.86
C TYR A 308 -13.53 -22.84 4.78
N SER A 309 -12.86 -23.96 4.47
CA SER A 309 -13.41 -25.31 4.57
C SER A 309 -12.44 -26.28 5.24
N ARG A 310 -12.96 -27.33 5.90
CA ARG A 310 -12.14 -28.44 6.39
C ARG A 310 -11.62 -29.34 5.26
N THR A 311 -12.24 -29.29 4.08
CA THR A 311 -11.79 -30.04 2.89
C THR A 311 -11.48 -29.09 1.73
N LYS A 312 -10.93 -29.60 0.63
CA LYS A 312 -10.64 -28.79 -0.56
C LYS A 312 -11.90 -28.41 -1.35
N GLU A 313 -13.05 -29.00 -1.02
CA GLU A 313 -14.31 -28.82 -1.74
C GLU A 313 -15.43 -28.46 -0.77
N LEU A 314 -16.36 -27.65 -1.26
CA LEU A 314 -17.57 -27.28 -0.53
C LEU A 314 -18.77 -27.44 -1.46
N SER A 315 -19.93 -27.72 -0.86
CA SER A 315 -21.16 -27.82 -1.62
C SER A 315 -21.49 -26.49 -2.31
N PRO A 316 -22.18 -26.52 -3.47
CA PRO A 316 -22.64 -25.31 -4.14
C PRO A 316 -23.47 -24.39 -3.26
N GLU A 317 -24.25 -24.95 -2.32
CA GLU A 317 -25.01 -24.20 -1.33
C GLU A 317 -24.11 -23.31 -0.45
N ARG A 318 -22.98 -23.83 0.02
CA ARG A 318 -22.02 -23.08 0.84
C ARG A 318 -21.27 -22.01 0.03
N LEU A 319 -20.99 -22.28 -1.24
CA LEU A 319 -20.39 -21.27 -2.14
C LEU A 319 -21.38 -20.13 -2.45
N GLU A 320 -22.66 -20.45 -2.64
CA GLU A 320 -23.72 -19.47 -2.85
C GLU A 320 -23.93 -18.62 -1.59
N MET A 321 -23.97 -19.23 -0.42
CA MET A 321 -24.02 -18.53 0.87
C MET A 321 -22.88 -17.52 1.02
N PHE A 322 -21.64 -17.90 0.69
CA PHE A 322 -20.50 -16.97 0.68
C PHE A 322 -20.67 -15.81 -0.31
N THR A 323 -21.19 -16.10 -1.51
CA THR A 323 -21.41 -15.10 -2.55
C THR A 323 -22.49 -14.10 -2.14
N GLN A 324 -23.63 -14.59 -1.62
CA GLN A 324 -24.74 -13.76 -1.13
C GLN A 324 -24.31 -12.90 0.04
N PHE A 325 -23.59 -13.47 1.01
CA PHE A 325 -23.06 -12.70 2.13
C PHE A 325 -22.09 -11.61 1.65
N SER A 326 -21.17 -11.93 0.73
CA SER A 326 -20.22 -10.97 0.16
C SER A 326 -20.93 -9.80 -0.53
N ARG A 327 -21.99 -10.05 -1.30
CA ARG A 327 -22.85 -9.02 -1.89
C ARG A 327 -23.56 -8.18 -0.83
N GLY A 328 -24.05 -8.80 0.23
CA GLY A 328 -24.63 -8.11 1.39
C GLY A 328 -23.63 -7.17 2.09
N GLN A 329 -22.33 -7.45 1.99
CA GLN A 329 -21.25 -6.57 2.45
C GLN A 329 -20.86 -5.47 1.43
N GLY A 330 -21.62 -5.31 0.35
CA GLY A 330 -21.38 -4.32 -0.71
C GLY A 330 -20.28 -4.70 -1.70
N LEU A 331 -19.85 -5.97 -1.74
CA LEU A 331 -18.88 -6.46 -2.71
C LEU A 331 -19.57 -6.85 -4.02
N THR A 332 -18.96 -6.46 -5.13
CA THR A 332 -19.43 -6.79 -6.48
C THR A 332 -18.96 -8.18 -6.93
N ASP A 333 -19.57 -8.74 -7.97
CA ASP A 333 -19.24 -10.09 -8.44
C ASP A 333 -17.78 -10.22 -8.93
N ASP A 334 -17.21 -9.15 -9.51
CA ASP A 334 -15.79 -9.10 -9.89
C ASP A 334 -14.86 -9.02 -8.67
N GLU A 335 -15.38 -8.57 -7.53
CA GLU A 335 -14.70 -8.53 -6.24
C GLU A 335 -14.83 -9.85 -5.45
N ILE A 336 -15.47 -10.87 -6.02
CA ILE A 336 -15.61 -12.22 -5.44
C ILE A 336 -14.79 -13.21 -6.27
N LEU A 337 -14.02 -14.07 -5.57
CA LEU A 337 -13.23 -15.12 -6.19
C LEU A 337 -13.40 -16.44 -5.43
N ILE A 338 -13.95 -17.45 -6.11
CA ILE A 338 -13.74 -18.85 -5.72
C ILE A 338 -12.31 -19.21 -6.12
N LEU A 339 -11.49 -19.56 -5.13
CA LEU A 339 -10.06 -19.74 -5.31
C LEU A 339 -9.80 -21.00 -6.14
N PRO A 340 -9.01 -20.90 -7.23
CA PRO A 340 -8.63 -22.07 -8.00
C PRO A 340 -7.94 -23.12 -7.13
N GLN A 341 -8.37 -24.38 -7.27
CA GLN A 341 -7.73 -25.50 -6.61
C GLN A 341 -6.27 -25.66 -7.08
N THR A 342 -5.45 -26.23 -6.21
CA THR A 342 -4.03 -26.51 -6.47
C THR A 342 -3.55 -27.56 -5.48
N ASP A 343 -2.68 -28.47 -5.91
CA ASP A 343 -2.05 -29.44 -5.01
C ASP A 343 -0.71 -28.93 -4.45
N LYS A 344 -0.16 -27.86 -5.02
CA LYS A 344 1.03 -27.20 -4.49
C LYS A 344 0.74 -26.64 -3.10
N CYS A 345 1.66 -26.88 -2.16
CA CYS A 345 1.63 -26.35 -0.79
C CYS A 345 0.45 -26.85 0.06
N MET A 346 -0.10 -28.01 -0.32
CA MET A 346 -1.21 -28.69 0.39
C MET A 346 -0.74 -29.82 1.29
N ALA A 347 0.58 -30.00 1.45
CA ALA A 347 1.14 -31.06 2.27
C ALA A 347 0.70 -30.90 3.73
N ASP A 348 0.39 -32.02 4.34
CA ASP A 348 0.13 -32.09 5.76
C ASP A 348 1.42 -31.72 6.49
N ALA A 349 1.35 -30.79 7.46
CA ALA A 349 2.40 -30.72 8.47
C ALA A 349 2.42 -32.10 9.15
N ALA A 350 3.47 -32.86 8.86
CA ALA A 350 3.74 -34.17 9.46
C ALA A 350 3.96 -34.05 10.97
#